data_AF-A0A524ESK3-F1
#
_entry.id   AF-A0A524ESK3-F1
#
_cell.length_a   1.000
_cell.length_b   1.000
_cell.length_c   1.000
_cell.angle_alpha   90.00
_cell.angle_beta   90.00
_cell.angle_gamma   90.00
#
_symmetry.space_group_name_H-M   'P 1'
#
loop_
_entity.id
_entity.type
_entity.pdbx_description
1 polymer ?
#
loop_
_entity_poly.entity_id
_entity_poly.type
_entity_poly.pdbx_seq_one_letter_code
_entity_poly.pdbx_strand_id
1 'polypeptide(L)'
;MTEDLKSDYSPRQRAVGELYYVFIVAACIITLGGLVWSIVDYWMPTGKLGAFLELNLGYQIAIIAGFLAGLFFLLIFFFGLFRKGSILVLKFLFKTRNIEERYRNRLDVKIAAGGLLISIIAVVVGLIYAIINDLLIGPGSTAPFSNLLSTFTSGNWTLFIGLVTFAFIAISLFMVYFWKNGYYVILKIMGTLER
;
A
#
# COMPACT_ATOMS: atom_id res chain seq x y z
N MET A 1 -8.34 -26.85 4.42
CA MET A 1 -7.24 -26.22 3.64
C MET A 1 -6.86 -24.82 4.12
N THR A 2 -7.80 -23.96 4.57
CA THR A 2 -7.47 -22.63 5.15
C THR A 2 -7.05 -22.68 6.63
N GLU A 3 -7.44 -23.71 7.39
CA GLU A 3 -7.03 -23.86 8.79
C GLU A 3 -5.57 -24.30 8.96
N ASP A 4 -5.06 -25.20 8.11
CA ASP A 4 -3.65 -25.61 8.13
C ASP A 4 -2.68 -24.44 8.00
N LEU A 5 -3.01 -23.49 7.12
CA LEU A 5 -2.17 -22.31 6.86
C LEU A 5 -2.14 -21.34 8.04
N LYS A 6 -3.13 -21.35 8.94
CA LYS A 6 -2.99 -20.59 10.18
C LYS A 6 -1.88 -21.20 11.01
N SER A 7 -1.83 -22.52 11.18
CA SER A 7 -0.90 -23.19 12.09
C SER A 7 0.58 -22.90 11.81
N ASP A 8 0.95 -22.68 10.54
CA ASP A 8 2.33 -22.44 10.12
C ASP A 8 2.91 -21.07 10.55
N TYR A 9 2.06 -20.08 10.85
CA TYR A 9 2.53 -18.73 11.17
C TYR A 9 2.32 -18.37 12.64
N SER A 10 3.34 -17.75 13.23
CA SER A 10 3.30 -17.26 14.61
C SER A 10 2.20 -16.20 14.81
N PRO A 11 1.66 -16.04 16.04
CA PRO A 11 0.63 -15.04 16.33
C PRO A 11 1.04 -13.62 15.93
N ARG A 12 2.32 -13.26 16.10
CA ARG A 12 2.86 -11.95 15.71
C ARG A 12 2.83 -11.74 14.19
N GLN A 13 3.19 -12.77 13.41
CA GLN A 13 3.16 -12.68 11.94
C GLN A 13 1.73 -12.54 11.43
N ARG A 14 0.78 -13.26 12.03
CA ARG A 14 -0.65 -13.14 11.71
C ARG A 14 -1.14 -11.71 11.96
N ALA A 15 -0.83 -11.13 13.12
CA ALA A 15 -1.19 -9.75 13.44
C ALA A 15 -0.63 -8.75 12.41
N VAL A 16 0.61 -8.93 11.96
CA VAL A 16 1.20 -8.08 10.91
C VAL A 16 0.46 -8.21 9.58
N GLY A 17 0.14 -9.44 9.15
CA GLY A 17 -0.60 -9.66 7.90
C GLY A 17 -2.03 -9.09 7.95
N GLU A 18 -2.70 -9.22 9.10
CA GLU A 18 -4.02 -8.63 9.34
C GLU A 18 -3.96 -7.09 9.33
N LEU A 19 -2.94 -6.50 9.96
CA LEU A 19 -2.73 -5.05 9.98
C LEU A 19 -2.52 -4.49 8.56
N TYR A 20 -1.66 -5.12 7.76
CA TYR A 20 -1.45 -4.72 6.36
C TYR A 20 -2.74 -4.85 5.55
N TYR A 21 -3.53 -5.90 5.77
CA TYR A 21 -4.82 -6.03 5.11
C TYR A 21 -5.76 -4.87 5.47
N VAL A 22 -5.85 -4.48 6.75
CA VAL A 22 -6.66 -3.34 7.17
C VAL A 22 -6.19 -2.04 6.50
N PHE A 23 -4.89 -1.80 6.42
CA PHE A 23 -4.36 -0.63 5.69
C PHE A 23 -4.69 -0.65 4.20
N ILE A 24 -4.61 -1.82 3.55
CA ILE A 24 -5.01 -1.98 2.13
C ILE A 24 -6.50 -1.66 1.96
N VAL A 25 -7.35 -2.16 2.86
CA VAL A 25 -8.80 -1.88 2.81
C VAL A 25 -9.08 -0.39 3.02
N ALA A 26 -8.43 0.25 3.99
CA ALA A 26 -8.57 1.69 4.21
C ALA A 26 -8.15 2.48 2.96
N ALA A 27 -7.01 2.14 2.36
CA ALA A 27 -6.54 2.76 1.12
C ALA A 27 -7.52 2.53 -0.05
N CYS A 28 -8.11 1.33 -0.17
CA CYS A 28 -9.18 1.04 -1.13
C CYS A 28 -10.37 1.98 -0.94
N ILE A 29 -10.86 2.14 0.29
CA ILE A 29 -12.04 2.96 0.59
C ILE A 29 -11.75 4.43 0.25
N ILE A 30 -10.59 4.96 0.66
CA ILE A 30 -10.18 6.34 0.36
C ILE A 30 -10.09 6.53 -1.16
N THR A 31 -9.51 5.58 -1.88
CA THR A 31 -9.33 5.69 -3.35
C THR A 31 -10.65 5.61 -4.10
N LEU A 32 -11.54 4.68 -3.72
CA LEU A 32 -12.87 4.57 -4.34
C LEU A 32 -13.74 5.79 -4.01
N GLY A 33 -13.73 6.25 -2.75
CA GLY A 33 -14.41 7.48 -2.35
C GLY A 33 -13.88 8.70 -3.07
N GLY A 34 -12.55 8.83 -3.16
CA GLY A 34 -11.89 9.89 -3.92
C GLY A 34 -12.21 9.83 -5.41
N LEU A 35 -12.33 8.65 -6.01
CA LEU A 35 -12.73 8.47 -7.41
C LEU A 35 -14.16 8.93 -7.65
N VAL A 36 -15.10 8.52 -6.81
CA VAL A 36 -16.50 8.98 -6.90
C VAL A 36 -16.56 10.50 -6.73
N TRP A 37 -15.86 11.05 -5.74
CA TRP A 37 -15.84 12.50 -5.50
C TRP A 37 -15.17 13.29 -6.64
N SER A 38 -14.12 12.73 -7.25
CA SER A 38 -13.46 13.35 -8.43
C SER A 38 -14.40 13.40 -9.63
N ILE A 39 -15.19 12.36 -9.86
CA ILE A 39 -16.21 12.35 -10.93
C ILE A 39 -17.28 13.41 -10.64
N VAL A 40 -17.73 13.51 -9.39
CA VAL A 40 -18.69 14.54 -8.97
C VAL A 40 -18.10 15.95 -9.16
N ASP A 41 -16.81 16.15 -8.82
CA ASP A 41 -16.09 17.41 -9.06
C ASP A 41 -16.00 17.77 -10.54
N TYR A 42 -15.82 16.79 -11.41
CA TYR A 42 -15.78 17.01 -12.87
C TYR A 42 -17.13 17.47 -13.42
N TRP A 43 -18.24 16.89 -12.94
CA TRP A 43 -19.60 17.23 -13.42
C TRP A 43 -20.15 18.51 -12.78
N MET A 44 -19.84 18.75 -11.50
CA MET A 44 -20.31 19.91 -10.75
C MET A 44 -19.16 20.47 -9.90
N PRO A 45 -18.37 21.42 -10.43
CA PRO A 45 -17.16 21.89 -9.75
C PRO A 45 -17.44 22.65 -8.45
N THR A 46 -18.48 23.49 -8.45
CA THR A 46 -18.83 24.41 -7.34
C THR A 46 -20.31 24.32 -6.99
N GLY A 47 -20.72 24.89 -5.86
CA GLY A 47 -22.13 24.98 -5.46
C GLY A 47 -22.78 23.67 -4.99
N LYS A 48 -22.07 22.53 -4.98
CA LYS A 48 -22.62 21.20 -4.59
C LYS A 48 -23.33 21.19 -3.24
N LEU A 49 -22.72 21.81 -2.24
CA LEU A 49 -23.31 21.89 -0.90
C LEU A 49 -24.56 22.76 -0.88
N GLY A 50 -24.56 23.88 -1.63
CA GLY A 50 -25.75 24.72 -1.80
C GLY A 50 -26.89 23.96 -2.47
N ALA A 51 -26.62 23.34 -3.61
CA ALA A 51 -27.58 22.50 -4.32
C ALA A 51 -28.11 21.35 -3.46
N PHE A 52 -27.26 20.74 -2.63
CA PHE A 52 -27.70 19.73 -1.67
C PHE A 52 -28.64 20.30 -0.59
N LEU A 53 -28.32 21.46 -0.02
CA LEU A 53 -29.13 22.10 1.00
C LEU A 53 -30.47 22.63 0.46
N GLU A 54 -30.55 22.95 -0.82
CA GLU A 54 -31.78 23.37 -1.50
C GLU A 54 -32.74 22.20 -1.78
N LEU A 55 -32.25 20.95 -1.74
CA LEU A 55 -33.11 19.78 -1.87
C LEU A 55 -34.07 19.65 -0.69
N ASN A 56 -35.24 19.07 -0.94
CA ASN A 56 -36.15 18.64 0.13
C ASN A 56 -35.41 17.68 1.08
N LEU A 57 -35.68 17.81 2.39
CA LEU A 57 -35.14 16.98 3.46
C LEU A 57 -35.22 15.46 3.15
N GLY A 58 -36.29 15.00 2.48
CA GLY A 58 -36.40 13.61 2.04
C GLY A 58 -35.29 13.18 1.08
N TYR A 59 -34.94 14.02 0.09
CA TYR A 59 -33.84 13.76 -0.83
C TYR A 59 -32.48 13.85 -0.14
N GLN A 60 -32.29 14.80 0.78
CA GLN A 60 -31.05 14.92 1.57
C GLN A 60 -30.79 13.63 2.37
N ILE A 61 -31.81 13.13 3.08
CA ILE A 61 -31.71 11.87 3.82
C ILE A 61 -31.44 10.70 2.87
N ALA A 62 -32.14 10.62 1.73
CA ALA A 62 -31.95 9.54 0.77
C ALA A 62 -30.51 9.48 0.22
N ILE A 63 -29.92 10.64 -0.09
CA ILE A 63 -28.52 10.72 -0.56
C ILE A 63 -27.56 10.25 0.53
N ILE A 64 -27.68 10.77 1.75
CA ILE A 64 -26.80 10.39 2.87
C ILE A 64 -26.95 8.89 3.18
N ALA A 65 -28.18 8.41 3.29
CA ALA A 65 -28.48 7.00 3.54
C ALA A 65 -27.94 6.10 2.43
N GLY A 66 -28.04 6.52 1.16
CA GLY A 66 -27.46 5.81 0.02
C GLY A 66 -25.94 5.70 0.11
N PHE A 67 -25.24 6.79 0.43
CA PHE A 67 -23.78 6.76 0.66
C PHE A 67 -23.40 5.85 1.83
N LEU A 68 -24.10 5.94 2.95
CA LEU A 68 -23.85 5.09 4.12
C LEU A 68 -24.12 3.61 3.82
N ALA A 69 -25.20 3.30 3.11
CA ALA A 69 -25.51 1.95 2.68
C ALA A 69 -24.43 1.40 1.75
N GLY A 70 -23.98 2.19 0.77
CA GLY A 70 -22.86 1.82 -0.11
C GLY A 70 -21.58 1.54 0.66
N LEU A 71 -21.21 2.40 1.61
CA LEU A 71 -20.05 2.19 2.48
C LEU A 71 -20.20 0.92 3.32
N PHE A 72 -21.39 0.66 3.87
CA PHE A 72 -21.68 -0.54 4.65
C PHE A 72 -21.53 -1.82 3.83
N PHE A 73 -22.07 -1.86 2.61
CA PHE A 73 -21.89 -2.99 1.70
C PHE A 73 -20.41 -3.19 1.32
N LEU A 74 -19.68 -2.10 1.09
CA LEU A 74 -18.26 -2.15 0.80
C LEU A 74 -17.45 -2.74 1.98
N LEU A 75 -17.78 -2.36 3.21
CA LEU A 75 -17.18 -2.91 4.42
C LEU A 75 -17.50 -4.39 4.60
N ILE A 76 -18.75 -4.81 4.39
CA ILE A 76 -19.14 -6.23 4.43
C ILE A 76 -18.36 -7.03 3.38
N PHE A 77 -18.23 -6.49 2.17
CA PHE A 77 -17.48 -7.12 1.09
C PHE A 77 -16.02 -7.33 1.50
N PHE A 78 -15.34 -6.30 2.03
CA PHE A 78 -13.97 -6.44 2.54
C PHE A 78 -13.86 -7.33 3.77
N PHE A 79 -14.87 -7.37 4.63
CA PHE A 79 -14.89 -8.29 5.77
C PHE A 79 -15.01 -9.76 5.31
N GLY A 80 -15.83 -10.02 4.29
CA GLY A 80 -15.91 -11.35 3.66
C GLY A 80 -14.59 -11.77 3.02
N LEU A 81 -13.85 -10.82 2.44
CA LEU A 81 -12.53 -11.04 1.88
C LEU A 81 -11.42 -11.13 2.93
N PHE A 82 -11.63 -10.64 4.16
CA PHE A 82 -10.60 -10.53 5.21
C PHE A 82 -9.86 -11.85 5.42
N ARG A 83 -10.59 -12.97 5.54
CA ARG A 83 -9.97 -14.29 5.78
C ARG A 83 -9.03 -14.71 4.65
N LYS A 84 -9.40 -14.46 3.39
CA LYS A 84 -8.58 -14.87 2.23
C LYS A 84 -7.46 -13.85 1.98
N GLY A 85 -7.76 -12.57 2.10
CA GLY A 85 -6.84 -11.47 1.86
C GLY A 85 -5.69 -11.42 2.87
N SER A 86 -5.98 -11.53 4.16
CA SER A 86 -4.93 -11.55 5.19
C SER A 86 -3.98 -12.73 5.04
N ILE A 87 -4.51 -13.92 4.70
CA ILE A 87 -3.69 -15.11 4.41
C ILE A 87 -2.83 -14.90 3.15
N LEU A 88 -3.36 -14.24 2.12
CA LEU A 88 -2.60 -13.94 0.91
C LEU A 88 -1.43 -13.00 1.19
N VAL A 89 -1.66 -11.92 1.96
CA VAL A 89 -0.62 -10.99 2.42
C VAL A 89 0.41 -11.72 3.28
N LEU A 90 -0.04 -12.58 4.20
CA LEU A 90 0.82 -13.35 5.09
C LEU A 90 1.73 -14.31 4.31
N LYS A 91 1.16 -15.04 3.34
CA LYS A 91 1.92 -15.90 2.42
C LYS A 91 2.92 -15.08 1.61
N PHE A 92 2.52 -13.93 1.10
CA PHE A 92 3.43 -13.08 0.32
C PHE A 92 4.63 -12.63 1.17
N LEU A 93 4.38 -12.13 2.39
CA LEU A 93 5.41 -11.62 3.29
C LEU A 93 6.34 -12.69 3.87
N PHE A 94 5.78 -13.84 4.26
CA PHE A 94 6.50 -14.84 5.07
C PHE A 94 6.67 -16.18 4.38
N LYS A 95 6.43 -16.31 3.08
CA LYS A 95 6.74 -17.56 2.37
C LYS A 95 8.23 -17.88 2.50
N THR A 96 8.54 -18.81 3.38
CA THR A 96 9.90 -19.25 3.66
C THR A 96 10.46 -19.92 2.42
N ARG A 97 11.54 -19.35 1.85
CA ARG A 97 12.36 -20.07 0.87
C ARG A 97 13.46 -20.80 1.62
N ASN A 98 13.55 -22.11 1.42
CA ASN A 98 14.60 -22.93 2.04
C ASN A 98 15.96 -22.47 1.55
N ILE A 99 16.82 -22.11 2.50
CA ILE A 99 18.22 -21.75 2.25
C ILE A 99 19.00 -23.06 2.09
N GLU A 100 19.84 -23.15 1.05
CA GLU A 100 20.74 -24.30 0.87
C GLU A 100 21.63 -24.47 2.10
N GLU A 101 21.66 -25.68 2.66
CA GLU A 101 22.36 -26.00 3.92
C GLU A 101 23.85 -25.62 3.89
N ARG A 102 24.46 -25.59 2.70
CA ARG A 102 25.86 -25.24 2.45
C ARG A 102 26.25 -23.83 2.95
N TYR A 103 25.32 -22.86 2.95
CA TYR A 103 25.59 -21.48 3.39
C TYR A 103 25.05 -21.15 4.78
N ARG A 104 24.42 -22.12 5.47
CA ARG A 104 23.76 -21.90 6.75
C ARG A 104 24.74 -21.58 7.89
N ASN A 105 25.98 -22.04 7.82
CA ASN A 105 26.97 -21.95 8.90
C ASN A 105 28.10 -20.92 8.70
N ARG A 106 28.18 -20.23 7.56
CA ARG A 106 29.21 -19.19 7.35
C ARG A 106 28.71 -17.82 7.82
N LEU A 107 29.24 -17.34 8.95
CA LEU A 107 28.90 -16.03 9.54
C LEU A 107 29.38 -14.86 8.66
N ASP A 108 30.55 -14.99 8.04
CA ASP A 108 31.11 -13.92 7.20
C ASP A 108 30.22 -13.62 5.99
N VAL A 109 29.70 -14.68 5.36
CA VAL A 109 28.74 -14.58 4.25
C VAL A 109 27.43 -13.96 4.71
N LYS A 110 26.98 -14.25 5.94
CA LYS A 110 25.79 -13.63 6.53
C LYS A 110 25.94 -12.12 6.69
N ILE A 111 27.09 -11.69 7.19
CA ILE A 111 27.39 -10.28 7.42
C ILE A 111 27.52 -9.54 6.09
N ALA A 112 28.24 -10.10 5.12
CA ALA A 112 28.39 -9.51 3.79
C ALA A 112 27.03 -9.37 3.07
N ALA A 113 26.20 -10.40 3.09
CA ALA A 113 24.87 -10.37 2.50
C ALA A 113 23.93 -9.40 3.24
N GLY A 114 24.00 -9.32 4.57
CA GLY A 114 23.24 -8.35 5.36
C GLY A 114 23.63 -6.90 5.04
N GLY A 115 24.93 -6.62 4.95
CA GLY A 115 25.45 -5.29 4.57
C GLY A 115 25.01 -4.88 3.16
N LEU A 116 25.09 -5.79 2.20
CA LEU A 116 24.61 -5.56 0.84
C LEU A 116 23.11 -5.28 0.82
N LEU A 117 22.31 -6.03 1.60
CA LEU A 117 20.86 -5.84 1.68
C LEU A 117 20.50 -4.46 2.26
N ILE A 118 21.18 -4.02 3.32
CA ILE A 118 21.01 -2.67 3.89
C ILE A 118 21.39 -1.60 2.87
N SER A 119 22.48 -1.79 2.12
CA SER A 119 22.90 -0.81 1.11
C SER A 119 21.85 -0.64 -0.01
N ILE A 120 21.26 -1.75 -0.48
CA ILE A 120 20.19 -1.71 -1.49
C ILE A 120 18.96 -0.98 -0.93
N ILE A 121 18.58 -1.26 0.32
CA ILE A 121 17.46 -0.57 0.97
C ILE A 121 17.74 0.93 1.07
N ALA A 122 18.95 1.33 1.47
CA ALA A 122 19.33 2.74 1.55
C ALA A 122 19.24 3.42 0.17
N VAL A 123 19.67 2.75 -0.91
CA VAL A 123 19.53 3.25 -2.28
C VAL A 123 18.06 3.41 -2.66
N VAL A 124 17.22 2.41 -2.39
CA VAL A 124 15.78 2.47 -2.71
C VAL A 124 15.09 3.59 -1.93
N VAL A 125 15.36 3.73 -0.63
CA VAL A 125 14.80 4.80 0.20
C VAL A 125 15.29 6.18 -0.25
N GLY A 126 16.58 6.32 -0.55
CA GLY A 126 17.16 7.56 -1.06
C GLY A 126 16.56 7.97 -2.41
N LEU A 127 16.31 7.01 -3.30
CA LEU A 127 15.68 7.25 -4.58
C LEU A 127 14.20 7.65 -4.44
N ILE A 128 13.45 7.03 -3.53
CA ILE A 128 12.08 7.44 -3.19
C ILE A 128 12.08 8.87 -2.65
N TYR A 129 12.99 9.21 -1.73
CA TYR A 129 13.10 10.56 -1.17
C TYR A 129 13.45 11.59 -2.25
N ALA A 130 14.40 11.29 -3.13
CA ALA A 130 14.77 12.16 -4.25
C ALA A 130 13.57 12.41 -5.18
N ILE A 131 12.84 11.36 -5.56
CA ILE A 131 11.62 11.49 -6.37
C ILE A 131 10.59 12.37 -5.66
N ILE A 132 10.33 12.16 -4.37
CA ILE A 132 9.37 12.98 -3.61
C ILE A 132 9.82 14.44 -3.59
N ASN A 133 11.10 14.71 -3.38
CA ASN A 133 11.65 16.06 -3.34
C ASN A 133 11.53 16.76 -4.70
N ASP A 134 11.92 16.09 -5.78
CA ASP A 134 11.82 16.61 -7.15
C ASP A 134 10.36 16.83 -7.58
N LEU A 135 9.43 15.98 -7.13
CA LEU A 135 8.02 16.10 -7.45
C LEU A 135 7.29 17.20 -6.65
N LEU A 136 7.67 17.44 -5.38
CA LEU A 136 6.92 18.29 -4.45
C LEU A 136 7.61 19.60 -4.04
N ILE A 137 8.94 19.63 -3.94
CA ILE A 137 9.71 20.71 -3.27
C ILE A 137 10.71 21.40 -4.22
N GLY A 138 10.91 20.85 -5.42
CA GLY A 138 11.87 21.38 -6.41
C GLY A 138 11.67 22.87 -6.74
N PRO A 139 12.75 23.61 -7.08
CA PRO A 139 12.68 25.02 -7.47
C PRO A 139 11.62 25.21 -8.56
N GLY A 140 10.74 26.20 -8.38
CA GLY A 140 9.45 26.35 -9.09
C GLY A 140 9.45 26.39 -10.62
N SER A 141 10.61 26.33 -11.28
CA SER A 141 10.76 26.17 -12.74
C SER A 141 11.07 24.74 -13.20
N THR A 142 11.30 23.79 -12.28
CA THR A 142 11.76 22.42 -12.59
C THR A 142 10.89 21.29 -12.04
N ALA A 143 9.84 21.59 -11.25
CA ALA A 143 8.89 20.60 -10.75
C ALA A 143 7.68 20.49 -11.70
N PRO A 144 7.64 19.56 -12.67
CA PRO A 144 6.55 19.46 -13.64
C PRO A 144 5.19 19.17 -12.99
N PHE A 145 5.17 18.58 -11.79
CA PHE A 145 3.95 18.21 -11.09
C PHE A 145 3.42 19.28 -10.13
N SER A 146 4.21 20.27 -9.73
CA SER A 146 3.73 21.32 -8.81
C SER A 146 2.60 22.14 -9.44
N ASN A 147 2.73 22.45 -10.74
CA ASN A 147 1.68 23.10 -11.53
C ASN A 147 0.45 22.21 -11.78
N LEU A 148 0.62 20.90 -11.81
CA LEU A 148 -0.49 19.96 -11.96
C LEU A 148 -1.25 19.82 -10.64
N LEU A 149 -0.53 19.69 -9.52
CA LEU A 149 -1.09 19.59 -8.17
C LEU A 149 -1.81 20.88 -7.72
N SER A 150 -1.38 22.06 -8.19
CA SER A 150 -2.05 23.32 -7.87
C SER A 150 -3.43 23.46 -8.53
N THR A 151 -3.69 22.71 -9.60
CA THR A 151 -5.00 22.67 -10.28
C THR A 151 -5.96 21.62 -9.72
N PHE A 152 -5.55 20.87 -8.69
CA PHE A 152 -6.36 19.78 -8.16
C PHE A 152 -7.60 20.30 -7.41
N THR A 153 -8.75 19.76 -7.80
CA THR A 153 -9.99 19.91 -7.04
C THR A 153 -9.94 19.05 -5.76
N SER A 154 -10.91 19.24 -4.86
CA SER A 154 -11.02 18.48 -3.62
C SER A 154 -11.05 16.95 -3.82
N GLY A 155 -11.69 16.48 -4.90
CA GLY A 155 -11.75 15.08 -5.27
C GLY A 155 -10.42 14.55 -5.74
N ASN A 156 -9.75 15.30 -6.61
CA ASN A 156 -8.43 14.92 -7.09
C ASN A 156 -7.43 14.79 -5.94
N TRP A 157 -7.49 15.69 -4.94
CA TRP A 157 -6.69 15.57 -3.72
C TRP A 157 -7.01 14.31 -2.92
N THR A 158 -8.29 13.99 -2.75
CA THR A 158 -8.73 12.81 -2.00
C THR A 158 -8.27 11.52 -2.70
N LEU A 159 -8.42 11.45 -4.03
CA LEU A 159 -7.95 10.33 -4.85
C LEU A 159 -6.42 10.22 -4.80
N PHE A 160 -5.70 11.33 -4.91
CA PHE A 160 -4.25 11.37 -4.84
C PHE A 160 -3.73 10.83 -3.50
N ILE A 161 -4.33 11.25 -2.38
CA ILE A 161 -3.99 10.72 -1.05
C ILE A 161 -4.22 9.22 -0.97
N GLY A 162 -5.32 8.72 -1.54
CA GLY A 162 -5.58 7.27 -1.64
C GLY A 162 -4.49 6.51 -2.40
N LEU A 163 -4.10 7.00 -3.58
CA LEU A 163 -3.05 6.41 -4.40
C LEU A 163 -1.67 6.46 -3.72
N VAL A 164 -1.32 7.58 -3.09
CA VAL A 164 -0.06 7.73 -2.34
C VAL A 164 -0.04 6.75 -1.17
N THR A 165 -1.15 6.60 -0.45
CA THR A 165 -1.28 5.62 0.64
C THR A 165 -1.04 4.19 0.12
N PHE A 166 -1.61 3.84 -1.03
CA PHE A 166 -1.33 2.56 -1.70
C PHE A 166 0.15 2.38 -2.04
N ALA A 167 0.79 3.40 -2.59
CA ALA A 167 2.21 3.36 -2.91
C ALA A 167 3.06 3.11 -1.65
N PHE A 168 2.77 3.80 -0.55
CA PHE A 168 3.46 3.58 0.73
C PHE A 168 3.25 2.16 1.28
N ILE A 169 2.03 1.62 1.19
CA ILE A 169 1.75 0.23 1.58
C ILE A 169 2.52 -0.75 0.69
N ALA A 170 2.56 -0.53 -0.62
CA ALA A 170 3.29 -1.38 -1.55
C ALA A 170 4.81 -1.37 -1.28
N ILE A 171 5.39 -0.19 -1.05
CA ILE A 171 6.81 -0.02 -0.70
C ILE A 171 7.13 -0.71 0.63
N SER A 172 6.32 -0.52 1.66
CA SER A 172 6.54 -1.15 2.97
C SER A 172 6.44 -2.68 2.89
N LEU A 173 5.44 -3.22 2.18
CA LEU A 173 5.33 -4.65 1.91
C LEU A 173 6.56 -5.17 1.14
N PHE A 174 7.01 -4.43 0.12
CA PHE A 174 8.20 -4.77 -0.65
C PHE A 174 9.45 -4.80 0.23
N MET A 175 9.63 -3.82 1.12
CA MET A 175 10.76 -3.78 2.04
C MET A 175 10.77 -4.97 3.00
N VAL A 176 9.63 -5.34 3.59
CA VAL A 176 9.56 -6.52 4.47
C VAL A 176 9.82 -7.79 3.67
N TYR A 177 9.23 -7.92 2.48
CA TYR A 177 9.47 -9.05 1.59
C TYR A 177 10.95 -9.17 1.21
N PHE A 178 11.59 -8.05 0.83
CA PHE A 178 12.99 -7.98 0.43
C PHE A 178 13.91 -8.27 1.62
N TRP A 179 13.59 -7.82 2.83
CA TRP A 179 14.37 -8.15 4.02
C TRP A 179 14.35 -9.65 4.32
N LYS A 180 13.17 -10.29 4.22
CA LYS A 180 13.02 -11.72 4.53
C LYS A 180 13.57 -12.63 3.44
N ASN A 181 13.40 -12.27 2.17
CA ASN A 181 13.77 -13.13 1.03
C ASN A 181 15.08 -12.71 0.35
N GLY A 182 15.50 -11.46 0.49
CA GLY A 182 16.69 -10.92 -0.16
C GLY A 182 17.96 -11.62 0.30
N TYR A 183 18.02 -12.05 1.57
CA TYR A 183 19.15 -12.82 2.09
C TYR A 183 19.38 -14.12 1.27
N TYR A 184 18.32 -14.84 0.93
CA TYR A 184 18.40 -16.04 0.08
C TYR A 184 18.85 -15.71 -1.35
N VAL A 185 18.37 -14.61 -1.93
CA VAL A 185 18.74 -14.18 -3.29
C VAL A 185 20.23 -13.87 -3.36
N ILE A 186 20.76 -13.16 -2.37
CA ILE A 186 22.19 -12.79 -2.32
C ILE A 186 23.06 -14.04 -2.16
N LEU A 187 22.68 -14.96 -1.28
CA LEU A 187 23.38 -16.24 -1.14
C LEU A 187 23.40 -17.04 -2.44
N LYS A 188 22.28 -17.09 -3.17
CA LYS A 188 22.21 -17.79 -4.45
C LYS A 188 23.13 -17.17 -5.50
N ILE A 189 23.22 -15.83 -5.54
CA ILE A 189 24.12 -15.11 -6.44
C ILE A 189 25.59 -15.42 -6.09
N MET A 190 25.96 -15.33 -4.81
CA MET A 190 27.31 -15.69 -4.36
C MET A 190 27.68 -17.15 -4.68
N GLY A 191 26.76 -18.09 -4.44
CA GLY A 191 27.02 -19.50 -4.76
C GLY A 191 27.09 -19.81 -6.26
N THR A 192 26.54 -18.94 -7.10
CA THR A 192 26.73 -19.02 -8.57
C THR A 192 28.07 -18.45 -8.98
N LEU A 193 28.58 -17.44 -8.28
CA LEU A 193 29.90 -16.82 -8.52
C LEU A 193 31.08 -17.68 -8.03
N GLU A 194 30.88 -18.52 -7.01
CA GLU A 194 31.90 -19.46 -6.50
C GLU A 194 32.04 -20.74 -7.35
N ARG A 195 31.20 -20.95 -8.37
CA ARG A 195 31.29 -22.05 -9.33
C ARG A 195 32.08 -21.65 -10.56
#